data_AF-A0A960I5G5-F1
#
_entry.id   AF-A0A960I5G5-F1
#
_cell.length_a   1.000
_cell.length_b   1.000
_cell.length_c   1.000
_cell.angle_alpha   90.00
_cell.angle_beta   90.00
_cell.angle_gamma   90.00
#
_symmetry.space_group_name_H-M   'P 1'
#
loop_
_entity.id
_entity.type
_entity.pdbx_description
1 polymer ?
#
loop_
_entity_poly.entity_id
_entity_poly.type
_entity_poly.pdbx_seq_one_letter_code
_entity_poly.pdbx_strand_id
1 'polypeptide(L)'
;MRLRRVLLIALAVVFVATGCDVRATVDIDVEDNGSGVVGVGVSLDDEAVARAPDLDGILRVDDLRETGWTVSGPAVETDGRTWLRASKRFGSPDQLQQVLDDITGPEGAFSNFDLRVEDDFASNSYAVTGTVDLSRGFETFSDAELATLLDGRVLGVDLVALEDELGRPPEELVTTAVTVHLPGGPEGTTVEVPLGETTTIDVATSDEDLMARLWRWIAVAGFVLFGASVIIAGIGWWADRRALARAPRVRTPESVRSRVPTATAAQRSGRPAVRAPDDDVDAGPRRVRLRQVILDLHGVLFGVADPAGAALAPFVVARGGTTDIEFVRAAWHEVVLGRLGTAELWARLGVNGSPDDLDAAYASQFTLRPEAKEFLREMRRRKMPVAVVTTDGAPWAHHLREQHGLGGLDPWVVSADEGVALPEIGVFEALRRSTGVSYDHCLLISSRVDDLDVAKSLGMTTALFVDRRPDDAVAHPVVTDFSGFFRKRSGAPAPAAN
;
A
#
# COMPACT_ATOMS: atom_id res chain seq x y z
N MET A 1 37.87 -1.97 -1.56
CA MET A 1 37.30 -3.35 -1.56
C MET A 1 37.73 -4.18 -0.35
N ARG A 2 38.84 -3.84 0.34
CA ARG A 2 39.53 -4.73 1.31
C ARG A 2 39.42 -4.30 2.78
N LEU A 3 38.84 -3.11 3.03
CA LEU A 3 38.46 -2.65 4.37
C LEU A 3 37.12 -3.28 4.85
N ARG A 4 36.37 -3.86 3.88
CA ARG A 4 35.00 -4.42 3.96
C ARG A 4 34.75 -5.46 5.04
N ARG A 5 35.79 -6.02 5.66
CA ARG A 5 35.70 -7.15 6.61
C ARG A 5 36.23 -6.78 8.00
N VAL A 6 36.84 -5.61 8.15
CA VAL A 6 37.58 -5.22 9.36
C VAL A 6 36.64 -4.90 10.52
N LEU A 7 35.38 -4.54 10.26
CA LEU A 7 34.54 -3.86 11.26
C LEU A 7 33.63 -4.77 12.09
N LEU A 8 32.88 -5.67 11.45
CA LEU A 8 31.94 -6.57 12.15
C LEU A 8 32.65 -7.69 12.91
N ILE A 9 33.85 -8.06 12.44
CA ILE A 9 34.69 -9.13 12.98
C ILE A 9 35.53 -8.67 14.15
N ALA A 10 36.18 -7.50 14.07
CA ALA A 10 36.94 -6.94 15.19
C ALA A 10 36.05 -6.67 16.43
N LEU A 11 34.75 -6.47 16.21
CA LEU A 11 33.75 -6.35 17.27
C LEU A 11 33.31 -7.72 17.85
N ALA A 12 33.37 -8.82 17.10
CA ALA A 12 33.14 -10.16 17.67
C ALA A 12 34.34 -10.60 18.56
N VAL A 13 35.54 -10.11 18.26
CA VAL A 13 36.83 -10.52 18.86
C VAL A 13 37.04 -10.05 20.28
N VAL A 14 36.68 -8.80 20.56
CA VAL A 14 36.95 -8.19 21.87
C VAL A 14 35.96 -8.71 22.92
N PHE A 15 34.84 -9.29 22.49
CA PHE A 15 33.64 -9.49 23.31
C PHE A 15 33.41 -10.93 23.76
N VAL A 16 33.90 -11.91 23.00
CA VAL A 16 33.78 -13.32 23.34
C VAL A 16 34.60 -13.70 24.59
N ALA A 17 35.60 -12.92 24.99
CA ALA A 17 36.56 -13.35 26.01
C ALA A 17 36.04 -13.58 27.43
N THR A 18 34.78 -13.26 27.79
CA THR A 18 34.28 -13.49 29.16
C THR A 18 32.80 -13.82 29.32
N GLY A 19 32.11 -14.26 28.26
CA GLY A 19 30.69 -14.65 28.36
C GLY A 19 29.67 -13.53 28.15
N CYS A 20 30.07 -12.45 27.47
CA CYS A 20 29.16 -11.38 27.06
C CYS A 20 28.20 -11.87 25.99
N ASP A 21 26.94 -11.42 26.04
CA ASP A 21 25.91 -11.77 25.07
C ASP A 21 26.03 -10.84 23.85
N VAL A 22 26.29 -11.39 22.67
CA VAL A 22 26.33 -10.63 21.42
C VAL A 22 25.16 -11.04 20.55
N ARG A 23 24.41 -10.06 20.03
CA ARG A 23 23.32 -10.33 19.08
C ARG A 23 23.62 -9.66 17.75
N ALA A 24 23.58 -10.45 16.69
CA ALA A 24 23.68 -10.00 15.31
C ALA A 24 22.36 -10.29 14.58
N THR A 25 21.74 -9.27 14.00
CA THR A 25 20.49 -9.39 13.25
C THR A 25 20.68 -8.92 11.82
N VAL A 26 20.00 -9.61 10.90
CA VAL A 26 19.76 -9.10 9.55
C VAL A 26 18.25 -9.00 9.37
N ASP A 27 17.78 -7.80 9.09
CA ASP A 27 16.38 -7.47 8.93
C ASP A 27 16.12 -7.20 7.44
N ILE A 28 15.18 -7.92 6.83
CA ILE A 28 14.79 -7.75 5.42
C ILE A 28 13.36 -7.21 5.41
N ASP A 29 13.26 -5.90 5.18
CA ASP A 29 11.99 -5.17 5.08
C ASP A 29 11.58 -5.05 3.62
N VAL A 30 10.47 -5.69 3.24
CA VAL A 30 9.92 -5.65 1.88
C VAL A 30 8.71 -4.72 1.83
N GLU A 31 8.71 -3.78 0.88
CA GLU A 31 7.59 -2.90 0.55
C GLU A 31 6.66 -3.55 -0.50
N ASP A 32 5.42 -3.06 -0.62
CA ASP A 32 4.40 -3.62 -1.53
C ASP A 32 4.83 -3.71 -3.00
N ASN A 33 5.72 -2.82 -3.44
CA ASN A 33 6.22 -2.77 -4.81
C ASN A 33 7.42 -3.71 -5.06
N GLY A 34 7.83 -4.51 -4.07
CA GLY A 34 9.00 -5.39 -4.14
C GLY A 34 10.35 -4.69 -3.96
N SER A 35 10.36 -3.39 -3.65
CA SER A 35 11.55 -2.70 -3.13
C SER A 35 11.62 -2.87 -1.61
N GLY A 36 12.68 -2.36 -0.97
CA GLY A 36 12.79 -2.48 0.47
C GLY A 36 14.13 -2.06 1.06
N VAL A 37 14.36 -2.48 2.30
CA VAL A 37 15.56 -2.17 3.08
C VAL A 37 16.13 -3.46 3.66
N VAL A 38 17.44 -3.62 3.57
CA VAL A 38 18.19 -4.60 4.37
C VAL A 38 18.85 -3.84 5.51
N GLY A 39 18.48 -4.19 6.74
CA GLY A 39 19.12 -3.75 7.98
C GLY A 39 20.09 -4.81 8.50
N VAL A 40 21.20 -4.36 9.07
CA VAL A 40 22.14 -5.17 9.84
C VAL A 40 22.33 -4.51 11.19
N GLY A 41 22.11 -5.25 12.25
CA GLY A 41 22.28 -4.77 13.62
C GLY A 41 23.26 -5.64 14.39
N VAL A 42 24.16 -5.03 15.15
CA VAL A 42 24.95 -5.72 16.18
C VAL A 42 24.74 -5.03 17.50
N SER A 43 24.38 -5.80 18.53
CA SER A 43 24.17 -5.27 19.88
C SER A 43 25.06 -5.93 20.91
N LEU A 44 25.49 -5.09 21.84
CA LEU A 44 26.42 -5.38 22.91
C LEU A 44 25.76 -5.05 24.25
N ASP A 45 25.95 -5.92 25.24
CA ASP A 45 25.56 -5.62 26.63
C ASP A 45 26.51 -4.60 27.30
N ASP A 46 26.21 -4.22 28.55
CA ASP A 46 27.02 -3.24 29.28
C ASP A 46 28.42 -3.75 29.64
N GLU A 47 28.57 -5.06 29.90
CA GLU A 47 29.85 -5.69 30.27
C GLU A 47 30.80 -5.71 29.08
N ALA A 48 30.25 -6.04 27.93
CA ALA A 48 30.78 -5.91 26.61
C ALA A 48 31.32 -4.48 26.39
N VAL A 49 30.46 -3.46 26.49
CA VAL A 49 30.82 -2.06 26.20
C VAL A 49 31.89 -1.53 27.15
N ALA A 50 31.88 -1.93 28.43
CA ALA A 50 32.87 -1.50 29.42
C ALA A 50 34.32 -1.86 29.05
N ARG A 51 34.53 -2.87 28.21
CA ARG A 51 35.86 -3.30 27.75
C ARG A 51 36.36 -2.54 26.53
N ALA A 52 35.47 -1.92 25.78
CA ALA A 52 35.78 -1.06 24.65
C ALA A 52 35.16 0.34 24.86
N PRO A 53 35.64 1.12 25.84
CA PRO A 53 35.04 2.42 26.15
C PRO A 53 35.16 3.45 25.01
N ASP A 54 36.03 3.23 24.01
CA ASP A 54 36.17 4.03 22.80
C ASP A 54 35.72 3.26 21.54
N LEU A 55 34.56 2.62 21.61
CA LEU A 55 33.98 1.87 20.48
C LEU A 55 33.92 2.72 19.20
N ASP A 56 33.46 3.96 19.30
CA ASP A 56 33.29 4.86 18.15
C ASP A 56 34.64 5.21 17.48
N GLY A 57 35.72 5.38 18.26
CA GLY A 57 37.05 5.65 17.73
C GLY A 57 37.72 4.45 17.04
N ILE A 58 37.36 3.23 17.48
CA ILE A 58 37.87 1.96 16.95
C ILE A 58 37.13 1.56 15.67
N LEU A 59 35.83 1.91 15.55
CA LEU A 59 35.00 1.55 14.42
C LEU A 59 35.34 2.38 13.16
N ARG A 60 35.82 1.70 12.12
CA ARG A 60 35.95 2.21 10.74
C ARG A 60 34.72 1.90 9.90
N VAL A 61 33.77 2.83 9.88
CA VAL A 61 32.47 2.72 9.18
C VAL A 61 32.41 3.47 7.85
N ASP A 62 33.46 4.22 7.49
CA ASP A 62 33.43 5.13 6.34
C ASP A 62 33.32 4.39 4.99
N ASP A 63 33.87 3.19 4.90
CA ASP A 63 33.78 2.34 3.71
C ASP A 63 32.36 1.79 3.48
N LEU A 64 31.63 1.48 4.56
CA LEU A 64 30.21 1.15 4.48
C LEU A 64 29.42 2.35 3.93
N ARG A 65 29.69 3.56 4.42
CA ARG A 65 29.04 4.78 3.92
C ARG A 65 29.34 5.05 2.45
N GLU A 66 30.59 4.85 2.02
CA GLU A 66 30.99 4.99 0.61
C GLU A 66 30.29 4.00 -0.33
N THR A 67 29.83 2.85 0.19
CA THR A 67 29.12 1.82 -0.58
C THR A 67 27.60 1.93 -0.51
N GLY A 68 27.09 3.04 0.04
CA GLY A 68 25.67 3.36 0.09
C GLY A 68 24.93 2.82 1.31
N TRP A 69 25.66 2.35 2.34
CA TRP A 69 25.06 2.00 3.62
C TRP A 69 24.90 3.23 4.51
N THR A 70 23.74 3.38 5.12
CA THR A 70 23.53 4.34 6.21
C THR A 70 23.90 3.66 7.52
N VAL A 71 24.83 4.24 8.28
CA VAL A 71 25.32 3.67 9.55
C VAL A 71 25.00 4.60 10.71
N SER A 72 24.39 4.07 11.77
CA SER A 72 24.05 4.75 13.02
C SER A 72 24.56 3.98 14.25
N GLY A 73 24.75 4.69 15.36
CA GLY A 73 25.40 4.15 16.55
C GLY A 73 26.94 4.15 16.45
N PRO A 74 27.65 3.64 17.47
CA PRO A 74 27.13 2.88 18.62
C PRO A 74 26.33 3.76 19.61
N ALA A 75 25.12 3.34 19.96
CA ALA A 75 24.27 4.06 20.92
C ALA A 75 23.41 3.10 21.76
N VAL A 76 23.14 3.46 23.01
CA VAL A 76 22.22 2.70 23.87
C VAL A 76 20.79 2.89 23.38
N GLU A 77 20.08 1.79 23.12
CA GLU A 77 18.67 1.80 22.72
C GLU A 77 17.74 1.43 23.89
N THR A 78 16.44 1.35 23.64
CA THR A 78 15.39 1.14 24.65
C THR A 78 15.45 -0.21 25.36
N ASP A 79 16.11 -1.20 24.75
CA ASP A 79 16.39 -2.52 25.33
C ASP A 79 17.57 -2.49 26.32
N GLY A 80 18.19 -1.33 26.51
CA GLY A 80 19.35 -1.13 27.38
C GLY A 80 20.66 -1.66 26.80
N ARG A 81 20.67 -2.09 25.53
CA ARG A 81 21.87 -2.58 24.84
C ARG A 81 22.46 -1.48 23.96
N THR A 82 23.76 -1.55 23.72
CA THR A 82 24.43 -0.64 22.78
C THR A 82 24.39 -1.24 21.38
N TRP A 83 23.74 -0.55 20.45
CA TRP A 83 23.54 -0.99 19.07
C TRP A 83 24.41 -0.21 18.09
N LEU A 84 24.99 -0.94 17.14
CA LEU A 84 25.52 -0.43 15.88
C LEU A 84 24.62 -0.95 14.76
N ARG A 85 24.06 -0.05 13.95
CA ARG A 85 23.13 -0.40 12.87
C ARG A 85 23.64 0.12 11.53
N ALA A 86 23.47 -0.70 10.50
CA ALA A 86 23.69 -0.32 9.11
C ALA A 86 22.47 -0.71 8.28
N SER A 87 22.02 0.15 7.37
CA SER A 87 20.90 -0.15 6.48
C SER A 87 21.18 0.25 5.04
N LYS A 88 20.69 -0.53 4.09
CA LYS A 88 20.79 -0.22 2.65
C LYS A 88 19.52 -0.58 1.92
N ARG A 89 19.08 0.30 1.03
CA ARG A 89 17.90 0.10 0.19
C ARG A 89 18.19 -0.77 -1.03
N PHE A 90 17.21 -1.57 -1.42
CA PHE A 90 17.11 -2.20 -2.74
C PHE A 90 15.85 -1.68 -3.44
N GLY A 91 15.94 -1.38 -4.73
CA GLY A 91 14.86 -0.77 -5.51
C GLY A 91 13.96 -1.78 -6.24
N SER A 92 14.33 -3.05 -6.27
CA SER A 92 13.60 -4.11 -6.96
C SER A 92 13.96 -5.49 -6.40
N PRO A 93 13.12 -6.52 -6.59
CA PRO A 93 13.38 -7.86 -6.05
C PRO A 93 14.74 -8.46 -6.45
N ASP A 94 15.16 -8.27 -7.70
CA ASP A 94 16.45 -8.78 -8.22
C ASP A 94 17.68 -8.20 -7.51
N GLN A 95 17.53 -7.09 -6.78
CA GLN A 95 18.64 -6.43 -6.08
C GLN A 95 18.86 -6.97 -4.66
N LEU A 96 17.93 -7.77 -4.12
CA LEU A 96 18.02 -8.26 -2.73
C LEU A 96 19.30 -9.07 -2.49
N GLN A 97 19.59 -10.07 -3.32
CA GLN A 97 20.80 -10.88 -3.20
C GLN A 97 22.07 -10.01 -3.27
N GLN A 98 22.10 -9.02 -4.18
CA GLN A 98 23.25 -8.13 -4.31
C GLN A 98 23.50 -7.32 -3.04
N VAL A 99 22.44 -6.86 -2.35
CA VAL A 99 22.59 -6.15 -1.08
C VAL A 99 23.05 -7.09 0.04
N LEU A 100 22.57 -8.33 0.09
CA LEU A 100 23.04 -9.33 1.06
C LEU A 100 24.50 -9.74 0.82
N ASP A 101 24.94 -9.80 -0.44
CA ASP A 101 26.33 -10.03 -0.82
C ASP A 101 27.27 -8.94 -0.30
N ASP A 102 26.80 -7.71 -0.09
CA ASP A 102 27.62 -6.65 0.49
C ASP A 102 27.98 -6.93 1.96
N ILE A 103 27.23 -7.81 2.66
CA ILE A 103 27.44 -8.12 4.08
C ILE A 103 28.59 -9.12 4.27
N THR A 104 28.59 -10.23 3.53
CA THR A 104 29.56 -11.33 3.70
C THR A 104 30.34 -11.69 2.43
N GLY A 105 29.99 -11.09 1.30
CA GLY A 105 30.52 -11.38 -0.03
C GLY A 105 29.62 -12.33 -0.84
N PRO A 106 29.85 -12.45 -2.17
CA PRO A 106 29.03 -13.30 -3.05
C PRO A 106 29.13 -14.81 -2.80
N GLU A 107 30.22 -15.25 -2.17
CA GLU A 107 30.42 -16.64 -1.68
C GLU A 107 30.35 -16.68 -0.15
N GLY A 108 29.63 -15.72 0.43
CA GLY A 108 29.48 -15.52 1.87
C GLY A 108 28.37 -16.37 2.48
N ALA A 109 27.79 -15.86 3.56
CA ALA A 109 26.75 -16.54 4.32
C ALA A 109 25.40 -16.60 3.57
N PHE A 110 25.10 -15.61 2.74
CA PHE A 110 23.78 -15.48 2.11
C PHE A 110 23.83 -15.96 0.66
N SER A 111 23.03 -16.96 0.32
CA SER A 111 22.97 -17.50 -1.05
C SER A 111 21.56 -17.85 -1.49
N ASN A 112 21.32 -17.76 -2.79
CA ASN A 112 20.05 -18.11 -3.44
C ASN A 112 18.84 -17.36 -2.86
N PHE A 113 19.05 -16.11 -2.42
CA PHE A 113 17.96 -15.25 -1.99
C PHE A 113 17.16 -14.77 -3.19
N ASP A 114 15.87 -15.06 -3.17
CA ASP A 114 14.90 -14.70 -4.20
C ASP A 114 13.69 -14.10 -3.51
N LEU A 115 13.34 -12.87 -3.90
CA LEU A 115 12.11 -12.21 -3.52
C LEU A 115 11.12 -12.35 -4.67
N ARG A 116 10.05 -13.11 -4.45
CA ARG A 116 8.93 -13.19 -5.38
C ARG A 116 7.82 -12.26 -4.93
N VAL A 117 7.39 -11.44 -5.88
CA VAL A 117 6.19 -10.61 -5.77
C VAL A 117 5.26 -11.07 -6.87
N GLU A 118 4.14 -11.65 -6.49
CA GLU A 118 3.10 -12.07 -7.43
C GLU A 118 1.85 -11.22 -7.20
N ASP A 119 1.53 -10.42 -8.22
CA ASP A 119 0.29 -9.65 -8.29
C ASP A 119 -0.77 -10.50 -9.00
N ASP A 120 -1.67 -11.10 -8.23
CA ASP A 120 -2.87 -11.75 -8.75
C ASP A 120 -4.08 -10.82 -8.61
N PHE A 121 -5.11 -11.04 -9.45
CA PHE A 121 -6.31 -10.20 -9.55
C PHE A 121 -7.07 -9.94 -8.22
N ALA A 122 -6.75 -10.67 -7.15
CA ALA A 122 -7.42 -10.59 -5.85
C ALA A 122 -6.50 -10.89 -4.65
N SER A 123 -5.17 -10.94 -4.83
CA SER A 123 -4.23 -11.13 -3.74
C SER A 123 -2.83 -10.77 -4.20
N ASN A 124 -2.11 -10.00 -3.38
CA ASN A 124 -0.67 -9.87 -3.51
C ASN A 124 -0.02 -10.92 -2.61
N SER A 125 0.87 -11.71 -3.20
CA SER A 125 1.66 -12.66 -2.43
C SER A 125 3.14 -12.31 -2.54
N TYR A 126 3.78 -12.35 -1.38
CA TYR A 126 5.18 -12.05 -1.21
C TYR A 126 5.86 -13.29 -0.64
N ALA A 127 6.97 -13.69 -1.23
CA ALA A 127 7.77 -14.78 -0.70
C ALA A 127 9.25 -14.43 -0.78
N VAL A 128 9.95 -14.55 0.35
CA VAL A 128 11.42 -14.51 0.41
C VAL A 128 11.90 -15.90 0.69
N THR A 129 12.67 -16.45 -0.24
CA THR A 129 13.37 -17.72 -0.09
C THR A 129 14.86 -17.50 -0.15
N GLY A 130 15.65 -18.25 0.61
CA GLY A 130 17.11 -18.12 0.61
C GLY A 130 17.79 -19.13 1.52
N THR A 131 19.12 -19.18 1.47
CA THR A 131 19.93 -20.01 2.37
C THR A 131 20.94 -19.15 3.10
N VAL A 132 20.96 -19.28 4.42
CA VAL A 132 21.98 -18.70 5.29
C VAL A 132 22.90 -19.82 5.75
N ASP A 133 24.15 -19.79 5.29
CA ASP A 133 25.17 -20.78 5.62
C ASP A 133 26.21 -20.19 6.57
N LEU A 134 26.05 -20.49 7.87
CA LEU A 134 27.01 -20.17 8.92
C LEU A 134 27.79 -21.41 9.37
N SER A 135 27.80 -22.49 8.58
CA SER A 135 28.44 -23.77 8.94
C SER A 135 29.93 -23.67 9.24
N ARG A 136 30.61 -22.64 8.70
CA ARG A 136 32.02 -22.34 8.97
C ARG A 136 32.24 -21.50 10.23
N GLY A 137 31.18 -21.24 11.02
CA GLY A 137 31.24 -20.44 12.24
C GLY A 137 31.85 -19.06 11.98
N PHE A 138 32.81 -18.66 12.80
CA PHE A 138 33.50 -17.37 12.65
C PHE A 138 34.33 -17.22 11.38
N GLU A 139 34.74 -18.33 10.74
CA GLU A 139 35.47 -18.26 9.46
C GLU A 139 34.60 -17.70 8.33
N THR A 140 33.26 -17.76 8.46
CA THR A 140 32.31 -17.19 7.49
C THR A 140 32.53 -15.70 7.28
N PHE A 141 32.97 -15.01 8.33
CA PHE A 141 33.22 -13.58 8.27
C PHE A 141 34.65 -13.28 7.82
N SER A 142 35.60 -14.20 8.04
CA SER A 142 37.00 -14.00 7.66
C SER A 142 37.26 -14.27 6.17
N ASP A 143 38.35 -13.71 5.65
CA ASP A 143 38.86 -14.02 4.30
C ASP A 143 40.37 -14.21 4.31
N ALA A 144 40.94 -14.61 3.18
CA ALA A 144 42.38 -14.84 3.08
C ALA A 144 43.22 -13.57 3.36
N GLU A 145 42.71 -12.38 3.05
CA GLU A 145 43.45 -11.12 3.22
C GLU A 145 43.45 -10.64 4.67
N LEU A 146 42.29 -10.65 5.31
CA LEU A 146 42.06 -10.37 6.72
C LEU A 146 42.75 -11.42 7.59
N ALA A 147 42.64 -12.71 7.24
CA ALA A 147 43.39 -13.75 7.95
C ALA A 147 44.90 -13.46 7.89
N THR A 148 45.42 -12.98 6.75
CA THR A 148 46.82 -12.57 6.65
C THR A 148 47.14 -11.35 7.53
N LEU A 149 46.24 -10.36 7.60
CA LEU A 149 46.39 -9.18 8.47
C LEU A 149 46.32 -9.52 9.97
N LEU A 150 45.67 -10.63 10.32
CA LEU A 150 45.47 -11.11 11.68
C LEU A 150 46.41 -12.29 12.02
N ASP A 151 47.55 -12.40 11.33
CA ASP A 151 48.56 -13.45 11.55
C ASP A 151 48.00 -14.89 11.51
N GLY A 152 47.03 -15.13 10.62
CA GLY A 152 46.35 -16.40 10.43
C GLY A 152 45.27 -16.71 11.47
N ARG A 153 44.98 -15.79 12.39
CA ARG A 153 43.94 -15.96 13.40
C ARG A 153 42.61 -15.51 12.86
N VAL A 154 41.65 -16.43 12.87
CA VAL A 154 40.23 -16.11 12.70
C VAL A 154 39.89 -15.10 13.78
N LEU A 155 39.33 -13.96 13.39
CA LEU A 155 38.98 -12.87 14.31
C LEU A 155 40.23 -12.12 14.91
N GLY A 156 41.43 -12.70 15.01
CA GLY A 156 42.61 -12.03 15.58
C GLY A 156 42.87 -12.40 17.04
N VAL A 157 42.06 -13.31 17.56
CA VAL A 157 42.21 -13.98 18.86
C VAL A 157 42.47 -15.47 18.65
N ASP A 158 43.02 -16.11 19.68
CA ASP A 158 43.15 -17.56 19.72
C ASP A 158 41.83 -18.15 20.24
N LEU A 159 40.98 -18.63 19.33
CA LEU A 159 39.65 -19.18 19.67
C LEU A 159 39.74 -20.42 20.57
N VAL A 160 40.81 -21.21 20.47
CA VAL A 160 40.99 -22.41 21.31
C VAL A 160 41.29 -22.00 22.75
N ALA A 161 42.20 -21.04 22.94
CA ALA A 161 42.48 -20.50 24.27
C ALA A 161 41.25 -19.83 24.88
N LEU A 162 40.39 -19.24 24.04
CA LEU A 162 39.16 -18.59 24.44
C LEU A 162 38.08 -19.59 24.88
N GLU A 163 37.91 -20.67 24.14
CA GLU A 163 37.02 -21.77 24.50
C GLU A 163 37.44 -22.41 25.84
N ASP A 164 38.75 -22.62 26.04
CA ASP A 164 39.30 -23.12 27.31
C ASP A 164 39.00 -22.17 28.49
N GLU A 165 39.03 -20.85 28.28
CA GLU A 165 38.69 -19.85 29.30
C GLU A 165 37.19 -19.80 29.61
N LEU A 166 36.35 -19.91 28.59
CA LEU A 166 34.89 -19.85 28.70
C LEU A 166 34.25 -21.15 29.21
N GLY A 167 34.92 -22.28 28.99
CA GLY A 167 34.39 -23.61 29.27
C GLY A 167 33.23 -24.04 28.35
N ARG A 168 33.03 -23.34 27.23
CA ARG A 168 32.05 -23.60 26.18
C ARG A 168 32.48 -22.94 24.86
N PRO A 169 32.00 -23.41 23.71
CA PRO A 169 32.32 -22.81 22.41
C PRO A 169 31.96 -21.32 22.37
N PRO A 170 32.88 -20.44 21.99
CA PRO A 170 32.64 -19.04 21.64
C PRO A 170 31.37 -18.75 20.82
N GLU A 171 31.04 -19.65 19.90
CA GLU A 171 29.89 -19.56 19.00
C GLU A 171 28.56 -19.54 19.77
N GLU A 172 28.46 -20.19 20.93
CA GLU A 172 27.25 -20.21 21.76
C GLU A 172 26.94 -18.87 22.44
N LEU A 173 27.90 -17.93 22.43
CA LEU A 173 27.73 -16.58 22.99
C LEU A 173 27.16 -15.58 21.97
N VAL A 174 27.05 -15.99 20.71
CA VAL A 174 26.61 -15.11 19.62
C VAL A 174 25.27 -15.61 19.11
N THR A 175 24.23 -14.81 19.35
CA THR A 175 22.91 -15.05 18.77
C THR A 175 22.84 -14.37 17.40
N THR A 176 22.62 -15.16 16.36
CA THR A 176 22.42 -14.70 14.99
C THR A 176 20.99 -14.98 14.53
N ALA A 177 20.33 -13.97 13.97
CA ALA A 177 18.96 -14.11 13.48
C ALA A 177 18.74 -13.33 12.19
N VAL A 178 17.85 -13.85 11.35
CA VAL A 178 17.32 -13.16 10.18
C VAL A 178 15.84 -12.91 10.39
N THR A 179 15.43 -11.65 10.35
CA THR A 179 14.01 -11.27 10.40
C THR A 179 13.57 -10.84 9.02
N VAL A 180 12.45 -11.39 8.53
CA VAL A 180 11.84 -10.97 7.28
C VAL A 180 10.49 -10.32 7.58
N HIS A 181 10.34 -9.07 7.17
CA HIS A 181 9.07 -8.33 7.19
C HIS A 181 8.51 -8.29 5.78
N LEU A 182 7.36 -8.95 5.60
CA LEU A 182 6.64 -8.96 4.33
C LEU A 182 5.29 -8.23 4.47
N PRO A 183 4.82 -7.55 3.41
CA PRO A 183 3.54 -6.85 3.47
C PRO A 183 2.35 -7.78 3.74
N GLY A 184 1.38 -7.30 4.52
CA GLY A 184 0.20 -8.08 4.92
C GLY A 184 0.51 -9.25 5.88
N GLY A 185 1.77 -9.46 6.25
CA GLY A 185 2.21 -10.48 7.21
C GLY A 185 2.18 -10.01 8.68
N PRO A 186 2.53 -10.90 9.63
CA PRO A 186 2.78 -10.49 11.02
C PRO A 186 3.95 -9.48 11.10
N GLU A 187 4.15 -8.85 12.26
CA GLU A 187 5.22 -7.83 12.53
C GLU A 187 6.67 -8.32 12.29
N GLY A 188 6.89 -9.47 11.65
CA GLY A 188 8.18 -10.05 11.29
C GLY A 188 8.22 -11.55 11.54
N THR A 189 8.84 -12.28 10.62
CA THR A 189 9.21 -13.68 10.85
C THR A 189 10.70 -13.75 11.14
N THR A 190 11.06 -13.95 12.41
CA THR A 190 12.44 -14.13 12.84
C THR A 190 12.83 -15.60 12.81
N VAL A 191 13.93 -15.90 12.12
CA VAL A 191 14.56 -17.22 12.06
C VAL A 191 15.93 -17.10 12.73
N GLU A 192 16.13 -17.81 13.83
CA GLU A 192 17.45 -17.95 14.44
C GLU A 192 18.33 -18.85 13.56
N VAL A 193 19.56 -18.42 13.34
CA VAL A 193 20.54 -19.15 12.51
C VAL A 193 21.81 -19.30 13.35
N PRO A 194 21.96 -20.36 14.14
CA PRO A 194 23.15 -20.55 14.96
C PRO A 194 24.44 -20.56 14.13
N LEU A 195 25.53 -20.05 14.70
CA LEU A 195 26.86 -20.25 14.13
C LEU A 195 27.18 -21.75 14.11
N GLY A 196 27.71 -22.24 12.99
CA GLY A 196 27.97 -23.66 12.76
C GLY A 196 26.84 -24.40 12.03
N GLU A 197 25.72 -23.73 11.74
CA GLU A 197 24.58 -24.34 11.04
C GLU A 197 24.28 -23.66 9.69
N THR A 198 23.53 -24.39 8.86
CA THR A 198 22.96 -23.88 7.61
C THR A 198 21.44 -23.91 7.73
N THR A 199 20.79 -22.76 7.51
CA THR A 199 19.34 -22.61 7.65
C THR A 199 18.73 -22.06 6.38
N THR A 200 17.61 -22.63 5.94
CA THR A 200 16.82 -22.10 4.83
C THR A 200 15.81 -21.09 5.35
N ILE A 201 15.76 -19.93 4.71
CA ILE A 201 14.70 -18.95 4.89
C ILE A 201 13.63 -19.25 3.85
N ASP A 202 12.40 -19.47 4.30
CA ASP A 202 11.22 -19.62 3.47
C ASP A 202 10.07 -18.94 4.20
N VAL A 203 9.93 -17.65 3.92
CA VAL A 203 8.89 -16.80 4.51
C VAL A 203 8.00 -16.36 3.40
N ALA A 204 6.72 -16.69 3.51
CA ALA A 204 5.70 -16.28 2.57
C ALA A 204 4.52 -15.68 3.31
N THR A 205 3.94 -14.66 2.70
CA THR A 205 2.67 -14.09 3.12
C THR A 205 1.79 -13.92 1.90
N SER A 206 0.50 -14.07 2.13
CA SER A 206 -0.53 -13.75 1.14
C SER A 206 -1.45 -12.77 1.80
N ASP A 207 -1.57 -11.58 1.23
CA ASP A 207 -2.63 -10.66 1.64
C ASP A 207 -3.94 -11.23 1.06
N GLU A 208 -4.63 -12.06 1.84
CA GLU A 208 -5.97 -12.52 1.50
C GLU A 208 -6.93 -11.34 1.67
N ASP A 209 -7.21 -10.65 0.57
CA ASP A 209 -8.33 -9.73 0.49
C ASP A 209 -9.58 -10.42 1.10
N LEU A 210 -10.18 -9.78 2.10
CA LEU A 210 -11.44 -10.16 2.75
C LEU A 210 -12.55 -10.55 1.74
N MET A 211 -12.40 -10.10 0.49
CA MET A 211 -13.22 -10.38 -0.68
C MET A 211 -13.28 -11.86 -1.09
N ALA A 212 -12.19 -12.63 -1.03
CA ALA A 212 -12.19 -14.03 -1.48
C ALA A 212 -13.11 -14.92 -0.62
N ARG A 213 -13.18 -14.63 0.69
CA ARG A 213 -14.12 -15.29 1.62
C ARG A 213 -15.57 -14.89 1.36
N LEU A 214 -15.81 -13.61 1.04
CA LEU A 214 -17.15 -13.10 0.73
C LEU A 214 -17.69 -13.63 -0.60
N TRP A 215 -16.87 -13.71 -1.65
CA TRP A 215 -17.26 -14.26 -2.95
C TRP A 215 -17.66 -15.73 -2.87
N ARG A 216 -17.02 -16.52 -1.99
CA ARG A 216 -17.39 -17.92 -1.75
C ARG A 216 -18.80 -18.05 -1.17
N TRP A 217 -19.18 -17.17 -0.25
CA TRP A 217 -20.53 -17.13 0.33
C TRP A 217 -21.57 -16.56 -0.65
N ILE A 218 -21.22 -15.56 -1.45
CA ILE A 218 -22.09 -15.00 -2.49
C ILE A 218 -22.42 -16.05 -3.56
N ALA A 219 -21.43 -16.82 -4.01
CA ALA A 219 -21.64 -17.90 -4.97
C ALA A 219 -22.57 -19.00 -4.41
N VAL A 220 -22.39 -19.39 -3.15
CA VAL A 220 -23.27 -20.35 -2.47
C VAL A 220 -24.70 -19.81 -2.33
N ALA A 221 -24.86 -18.55 -1.91
CA ALA A 221 -26.17 -17.91 -1.79
C ALA A 221 -26.90 -17.82 -3.15
N GLY A 222 -26.17 -17.47 -4.22
CA GLY A 222 -26.70 -17.45 -5.57
C GLY A 222 -27.17 -18.83 -6.06
N PHE A 223 -26.40 -19.89 -5.77
CA PHE A 223 -26.77 -21.25 -6.16
C PHE A 223 -28.00 -21.76 -5.40
N VAL A 224 -28.13 -21.43 -4.12
CA VAL A 224 -29.31 -21.75 -3.30
C VAL A 224 -30.56 -21.02 -3.81
N LEU A 225 -30.44 -19.73 -4.12
CA LEU A 225 -31.54 -18.94 -4.68
C LEU A 225 -31.97 -19.46 -6.06
N PHE A 226 -31.02 -19.84 -6.90
CA PHE A 226 -31.32 -20.44 -8.20
C PHE A 226 -32.04 -21.78 -8.04
N GLY A 227 -31.56 -22.66 -7.15
CA GLY A 227 -32.23 -23.93 -6.84
C GLY A 227 -33.66 -23.74 -6.32
N ALA A 228 -33.87 -22.78 -5.41
CA ALA A 228 -35.19 -22.45 -4.89
C ALA A 228 -36.13 -21.92 -5.99
N SER A 229 -35.62 -21.07 -6.90
CA SER A 229 -36.37 -20.55 -8.05
C SER A 229 -36.83 -21.67 -8.99
N VAL A 230 -35.96 -22.63 -9.29
CA VAL A 230 -36.30 -23.80 -10.12
C VAL A 230 -37.36 -24.68 -9.45
N ILE A 231 -37.28 -24.87 -8.13
CA ILE A 231 -38.29 -25.63 -7.38
C ILE A 231 -39.66 -24.92 -7.42
N ILE A 232 -39.69 -23.60 -7.18
CA ILE A 232 -40.93 -22.80 -7.23
C ILE A 232 -41.53 -22.85 -8.64
N ALA A 233 -40.72 -22.68 -9.68
CA ALA A 233 -41.18 -22.79 -11.07
C ALA A 233 -41.72 -24.19 -11.39
N GLY A 234 -41.07 -25.25 -10.90
CA GLY A 234 -41.52 -26.63 -11.04
C GLY A 234 -42.86 -26.91 -10.35
N ILE A 235 -43.04 -26.37 -9.13
CA ILE A 235 -44.31 -26.47 -8.39
C ILE A 235 -45.43 -25.72 -9.11
N GLY A 236 -45.16 -24.49 -9.59
CA GLY A 236 -46.12 -23.70 -10.36
C GLY A 236 -46.56 -24.40 -11.64
N TRP A 237 -45.60 -24.92 -12.41
CA TRP A 237 -45.88 -25.69 -13.63
C TRP A 237 -46.71 -26.95 -13.36
N TRP A 238 -46.44 -27.64 -12.26
CA TRP A 238 -47.22 -28.82 -11.86
C TRP A 238 -48.64 -28.47 -11.40
N ALA A 239 -48.79 -27.37 -10.67
CA ALA A 239 -50.09 -26.84 -10.24
C ALA A 239 -50.94 -26.41 -11.45
N ASP A 240 -50.36 -25.70 -12.42
CA ASP A 240 -51.04 -25.27 -13.65
C ASP A 240 -51.46 -26.46 -14.51
N ARG A 241 -50.59 -27.47 -14.66
CA ARG A 241 -50.98 -28.72 -15.35
C ARG A 241 -52.14 -29.43 -14.67
N ARG A 242 -52.21 -29.42 -13.34
CA ARG A 242 -53.35 -29.99 -12.60
C ARG A 242 -54.62 -29.13 -12.70
N ALA A 243 -54.49 -27.80 -12.77
CA ALA A 243 -55.61 -26.89 -12.93
C ALA A 243 -56.23 -27.00 -14.33
N LEU A 244 -55.40 -27.09 -15.38
CA LEU A 244 -55.84 -27.32 -16.76
C LEU A 244 -56.53 -28.68 -16.94
N ALA A 245 -56.09 -29.71 -16.21
CA ALA A 245 -56.74 -31.02 -16.21
C ALA A 245 -58.11 -31.04 -15.49
N ARG A 246 -58.43 -30.02 -14.68
CA ARG A 246 -59.67 -29.92 -13.88
C ARG A 246 -60.65 -28.85 -14.38
N ALA A 247 -60.31 -28.11 -15.43
CA ALA A 247 -61.19 -27.07 -15.99
C ALA A 247 -62.44 -27.68 -16.67
N PRO A 248 -63.68 -27.29 -16.30
CA PRO A 248 -64.89 -27.78 -16.94
C PRO A 248 -64.97 -27.29 -18.40
N ARG A 249 -65.30 -28.21 -19.32
CA ARG A 249 -65.49 -27.91 -20.75
C ARG A 249 -66.73 -27.03 -20.96
N VAL A 250 -66.52 -25.73 -21.17
CA VAL A 250 -67.56 -24.82 -21.67
C VAL A 250 -67.61 -24.94 -23.19
N ARG A 251 -68.76 -25.35 -23.73
CA ARG A 251 -69.06 -25.37 -25.17
C ARG A 251 -69.16 -23.94 -25.70
N THR A 252 -68.32 -23.59 -26.66
CA THR A 252 -68.51 -22.42 -27.53
C THR A 252 -69.50 -22.77 -28.65
N PRO A 253 -70.48 -21.90 -28.98
CA PRO A 253 -71.29 -22.06 -30.17
C PRO A 253 -70.61 -21.42 -31.39
N GLU A 254 -70.99 -21.97 -32.53
CA GLU A 254 -70.43 -21.81 -33.87
C GLU A 254 -70.70 -20.41 -34.47
N SER A 255 -69.73 -19.95 -35.28
CA SER A 255 -69.74 -18.66 -35.96
C SER A 255 -70.79 -18.58 -37.07
N VAL A 256 -71.67 -17.58 -37.03
CA VAL A 256 -72.52 -17.20 -38.15
C VAL A 256 -71.98 -15.92 -38.79
N ARG A 257 -71.62 -16.02 -40.08
CA ARG A 257 -71.32 -14.86 -40.95
C ARG A 257 -72.62 -14.18 -41.39
N SER A 258 -72.47 -12.87 -41.64
CA SER A 258 -73.23 -11.99 -42.54
C SER A 258 -74.46 -11.27 -41.98
N ARG A 259 -74.40 -9.92 -41.91
CA ARG A 259 -75.09 -8.96 -42.82
C ARG A 259 -75.19 -7.53 -42.25
N VAL A 260 -74.46 -6.61 -42.92
CA VAL A 260 -74.76 -5.19 -43.27
C VAL A 260 -75.06 -4.16 -42.13
N PRO A 261 -75.14 -2.83 -42.38
CA PRO A 261 -74.13 -1.84 -41.96
C PRO A 261 -74.72 -0.72 -41.07
N THR A 262 -73.94 0.36 -40.91
CA THR A 262 -74.30 1.75 -40.52
C THR A 262 -74.01 2.18 -39.08
N ALA A 263 -73.59 3.46 -39.00
CA ALA A 263 -73.59 4.39 -37.87
C ALA A 263 -72.34 4.41 -36.95
N THR A 264 -71.44 5.33 -37.31
CA THR A 264 -70.89 6.43 -36.50
C THR A 264 -70.89 6.28 -34.97
N ALA A 265 -69.69 6.34 -34.36
CA ALA A 265 -69.28 7.41 -33.44
C ALA A 265 -68.12 6.97 -32.52
N ALA A 266 -67.09 7.81 -32.53
CA ALA A 266 -66.10 8.09 -31.49
C ALA A 266 -66.23 7.38 -30.13
N GLN A 267 -65.13 6.79 -29.63
CA GLN A 267 -64.31 7.43 -28.58
C GLN A 267 -63.02 6.67 -28.24
N ARG A 268 -61.95 7.48 -28.22
CA ARG A 268 -60.62 7.38 -27.61
C ARG A 268 -60.41 6.42 -26.43
N SER A 269 -59.28 5.70 -26.45
CA SER A 269 -58.11 5.84 -25.53
C SER A 269 -57.13 4.67 -25.80
N GLY A 270 -55.92 4.85 -26.36
CA GLY A 270 -54.66 5.18 -25.67
C GLY A 270 -54.24 4.04 -24.70
N ARG A 271 -53.13 3.29 -24.80
CA ARG A 271 -51.71 3.55 -25.17
C ARG A 271 -50.98 2.18 -25.44
N PRO A 272 -49.70 2.16 -25.85
CA PRO A 272 -49.10 1.15 -26.72
C PRO A 272 -48.26 0.06 -26.01
N ALA A 273 -48.12 -1.10 -26.64
CA ALA A 273 -47.16 -2.13 -26.25
C ALA A 273 -45.88 -2.04 -27.09
N VAL A 274 -44.86 -1.52 -26.41
CA VAL A 274 -43.41 -1.76 -26.50
C VAL A 274 -42.94 -2.77 -27.56
N ARG A 275 -42.14 -2.24 -28.49
CA ARG A 275 -41.24 -2.99 -29.38
C ARG A 275 -40.01 -3.37 -28.56
N ALA A 276 -39.64 -4.66 -28.58
CA ALA A 276 -38.39 -5.15 -28.02
C ALA A 276 -37.21 -4.50 -28.76
N PRO A 277 -36.10 -4.14 -28.08
CA PRO A 277 -34.90 -3.68 -28.77
C PRO A 277 -34.21 -4.87 -29.43
N ASP A 278 -33.96 -4.73 -30.72
CA ASP A 278 -33.07 -5.58 -31.50
C ASP A 278 -31.66 -5.61 -30.90
N ASP A 279 -31.05 -6.79 -30.93
CA ASP A 279 -29.63 -7.03 -30.69
C ASP A 279 -28.80 -6.35 -31.79
N ASP A 280 -28.37 -5.11 -31.55
CA ASP A 280 -27.36 -4.44 -32.38
C ASP A 280 -25.95 -4.81 -31.88
N VAL A 281 -25.36 -5.79 -32.56
CA VAL A 281 -23.91 -6.02 -32.62
C VAL A 281 -23.30 -4.94 -33.52
N ASP A 282 -22.89 -3.82 -32.95
CA ASP A 282 -22.02 -2.84 -33.63
C ASP A 282 -20.99 -2.28 -32.64
N ALA A 283 -19.81 -2.89 -32.61
CA ALA A 283 -18.68 -2.51 -31.76
C ALA A 283 -17.82 -1.44 -32.45
N GLY A 284 -18.35 -0.23 -32.55
CA GLY A 284 -17.52 0.99 -32.62
C GLY A 284 -17.21 1.51 -31.21
N PRO A 285 -16.13 2.28 -30.99
CA PRO A 285 -15.82 2.82 -29.67
C PRO A 285 -16.94 3.75 -29.19
N ARG A 286 -17.76 3.29 -28.25
CA ARG A 286 -18.78 4.10 -27.58
C ARG A 286 -18.09 5.29 -26.93
N ARG A 287 -18.40 6.50 -27.40
CA ARG A 287 -17.97 7.74 -26.72
C ARG A 287 -18.68 7.82 -25.37
N VAL A 288 -18.00 7.37 -24.32
CA VAL A 288 -18.50 7.44 -22.95
C VAL A 288 -18.63 8.92 -22.57
N ARG A 289 -19.83 9.34 -22.14
CA ARG A 289 -20.07 10.70 -21.67
C ARG A 289 -19.74 10.78 -20.19
N LEU A 290 -18.84 11.68 -19.81
CA LEU A 290 -18.59 12.01 -18.41
C LEU A 290 -19.83 12.63 -17.77
N ARG A 291 -20.17 12.18 -16.57
CA ARG A 291 -21.30 12.66 -15.76
C ARG A 291 -20.89 13.15 -14.37
N GLN A 292 -19.70 12.78 -13.91
CA GLN A 292 -19.18 13.13 -12.59
C GLN A 292 -17.67 13.38 -12.67
N VAL A 293 -17.20 14.44 -12.01
CA VAL A 293 -15.77 14.63 -11.72
C VAL A 293 -15.54 14.40 -10.23
N ILE A 294 -14.44 13.75 -9.92
CA ILE A 294 -14.03 13.38 -8.57
C ILE A 294 -12.63 13.96 -8.37
N LEU A 295 -12.48 14.72 -7.31
CA LEU A 295 -11.21 15.34 -6.95
C LEU A 295 -10.69 14.68 -5.67
N ASP A 296 -9.41 14.29 -5.70
CA ASP A 296 -8.62 14.17 -4.49
C ASP A 296 -8.49 15.56 -3.81
N LEU A 297 -8.32 15.57 -2.50
CA LEU A 297 -8.16 16.78 -1.71
C LEU A 297 -6.70 17.24 -1.70
N HIS A 298 -5.80 16.38 -1.23
CA HIS A 298 -4.38 16.66 -1.07
C HIS A 298 -3.65 16.46 -2.41
N GLY A 299 -2.65 17.29 -2.69
CA GLY A 299 -1.97 17.39 -3.99
C GLY A 299 -2.78 18.02 -5.13
N VAL A 300 -4.12 17.93 -5.11
CA VAL A 300 -5.01 18.41 -6.18
C VAL A 300 -5.71 19.73 -5.81
N LEU A 301 -6.59 19.75 -4.80
CA LEU A 301 -7.23 21.00 -4.34
C LEU A 301 -6.28 21.81 -3.48
N PHE A 302 -5.51 21.13 -2.63
CA PHE A 302 -4.48 21.70 -1.77
C PHE A 302 -3.10 21.26 -2.27
N GLY A 303 -2.09 22.13 -2.17
CA GLY A 303 -0.79 21.88 -2.81
C GLY A 303 0.05 20.76 -2.20
N VAL A 304 -0.24 20.38 -0.96
CA VAL A 304 0.53 19.37 -0.22
C VAL A 304 0.07 17.98 -0.64
N ALA A 305 0.92 17.20 -1.30
CA ALA A 305 0.61 15.84 -1.75
C ALA A 305 0.83 14.76 -0.67
N ASP A 306 1.76 15.00 0.26
CA ASP A 306 2.06 14.12 1.40
C ASP A 306 1.69 14.82 2.72
N PRO A 307 0.41 14.79 3.14
CA PRO A 307 -0.02 15.48 4.35
C PRO A 307 0.65 14.95 5.62
N ALA A 308 0.96 13.65 5.70
CA ALA A 308 1.60 13.05 6.88
C ALA A 308 3.06 13.54 7.06
N GLY A 309 3.88 13.41 6.01
CA GLY A 309 5.29 13.77 6.09
C GLY A 309 5.56 15.26 5.92
N ALA A 310 4.89 15.91 4.97
CA ALA A 310 5.21 17.29 4.59
C ALA A 310 4.42 18.34 5.40
N ALA A 311 3.36 17.97 6.11
CA ALA A 311 2.56 18.90 6.92
C ALA A 311 2.44 18.47 8.39
N LEU A 312 2.02 17.24 8.68
CA LEU A 312 1.78 16.78 10.06
C LEU A 312 3.08 16.66 10.86
N ALA A 313 4.11 15.99 10.33
CA ALA A 313 5.35 15.82 11.06
C ALA A 313 6.02 17.18 11.44
N PRO A 314 6.17 18.16 10.52
CA PRO A 314 6.66 19.49 10.90
C PRO A 314 5.78 20.21 11.93
N PHE A 315 4.45 20.05 11.83
CA PHE A 315 3.49 20.65 12.77
C PHE A 315 3.65 20.11 14.19
N VAL A 316 3.87 18.80 14.31
CA VAL A 316 4.11 18.08 15.58
C VAL A 316 5.42 18.53 16.20
N VAL A 317 6.51 18.52 15.43
CA VAL A 317 7.84 18.97 15.88
C VAL A 317 7.80 20.42 16.35
N ALA A 318 7.15 21.31 15.60
CA ALA A 318 7.03 22.73 15.95
C ALA A 318 6.29 22.98 17.28
N ARG A 319 5.53 21.99 17.78
CA ARG A 319 4.81 22.05 19.06
C ARG A 319 5.45 21.20 20.16
N GLY A 320 6.67 20.73 19.94
CA GLY A 320 7.42 19.95 20.91
C GLY A 320 6.98 18.50 21.02
N GLY A 321 6.26 17.98 20.03
CA GLY A 321 5.95 16.57 19.91
C GLY A 321 7.14 15.74 19.40
N THR A 322 6.87 14.48 19.08
CA THR A 322 7.88 13.54 18.55
C THR A 322 8.57 14.07 17.27
N THR A 323 9.83 13.68 17.09
CA THR A 323 10.60 13.88 15.85
C THR A 323 10.63 12.65 14.95
N ASP A 324 10.04 11.54 15.40
CA ASP A 324 9.97 10.30 14.63
C ASP A 324 8.87 10.40 13.56
N ILE A 325 9.30 10.56 12.30
CA ILE A 325 8.40 10.73 11.16
C ILE A 325 7.62 9.44 10.86
N GLU A 326 8.23 8.27 11.03
CA GLU A 326 7.55 7.00 10.75
C GLU A 326 6.48 6.72 11.80
N PHE A 327 6.74 7.09 13.06
CA PHE A 327 5.72 7.06 14.09
C PHE A 327 4.56 8.04 13.80
N VAL A 328 4.85 9.24 13.29
CA VAL A 328 3.80 10.19 12.84
C VAL A 328 2.99 9.62 11.69
N ARG A 329 3.63 8.98 10.70
CA ARG A 329 2.95 8.35 9.57
C ARG A 329 2.05 7.21 10.00
N ALA A 330 2.54 6.31 10.85
CA ALA A 330 1.76 5.20 11.37
C ALA A 330 0.54 5.69 12.16
N ALA A 331 0.72 6.68 13.02
CA ALA A 331 -0.39 7.24 13.80
C ALA A 331 -1.40 8.01 12.91
N TRP A 332 -0.92 8.73 11.89
CA TRP A 332 -1.78 9.37 10.89
C TRP A 332 -2.59 8.36 10.08
N HIS A 333 -1.97 7.23 9.70
CA HIS A 333 -2.63 6.16 8.96
C HIS A 333 -3.84 5.60 9.73
N GLU A 334 -3.70 5.40 11.04
CA GLU A 334 -4.82 4.98 11.90
C GLU A 334 -5.94 6.02 11.97
N VAL A 335 -5.61 7.33 11.93
CA VAL A 335 -6.61 8.41 11.89
C VAL A 335 -7.37 8.43 10.59
N VAL A 336 -6.69 8.32 9.44
CA VAL A 336 -7.38 8.36 8.15
C VAL A 336 -8.24 7.13 7.89
N LEU A 337 -8.02 6.04 8.62
CA LEU A 337 -8.89 4.86 8.61
C LEU A 337 -9.96 4.89 9.71
N GLY A 338 -10.05 5.99 10.47
CA GLY A 338 -11.05 6.14 11.55
C GLY A 338 -10.80 5.24 12.76
N ARG A 339 -9.63 4.60 12.86
CA ARG A 339 -9.25 3.72 13.98
C ARG A 339 -8.73 4.49 15.18
N LEU A 340 -8.21 5.70 14.94
CA LEU A 340 -7.71 6.63 15.95
C LEU A 340 -8.40 7.99 15.84
N GLY A 341 -8.84 8.56 16.95
CA GLY A 341 -9.34 9.93 16.98
C GLY A 341 -8.21 10.97 16.98
N THR A 342 -8.44 12.16 16.43
CA THR A 342 -7.41 13.23 16.38
C THR A 342 -6.95 13.69 17.76
N ALA A 343 -7.85 13.72 18.76
CA ALA A 343 -7.48 14.01 20.14
C ALA A 343 -6.46 13.01 20.71
N GLU A 344 -6.65 11.73 20.41
CA GLU A 344 -5.74 10.66 20.86
C GLU A 344 -4.43 10.69 20.07
N LEU A 345 -4.50 11.02 18.77
CA LEU A 345 -3.31 11.29 17.96
C LEU A 345 -2.43 12.36 18.61
N TRP A 346 -2.99 13.52 18.95
CA TRP A 346 -2.19 14.61 19.53
C TRP A 346 -1.49 14.19 20.82
N ALA A 347 -2.21 13.49 21.69
CA ALA A 347 -1.63 12.94 22.92
C ALA A 347 -0.51 11.93 22.62
N ARG A 348 -0.74 11.00 21.68
CA ARG A 348 0.24 9.98 21.26
C ARG A 348 1.51 10.59 20.66
N LEU A 349 1.37 11.69 19.93
CA LEU A 349 2.49 12.42 19.32
C LEU A 349 3.19 13.38 20.30
N GLY A 350 2.75 13.47 21.56
CA GLY A 350 3.32 14.35 22.57
C GLY A 350 2.99 15.83 22.40
N VAL A 351 1.95 16.16 21.63
CA VAL A 351 1.52 17.53 21.38
C VAL A 351 0.52 17.97 22.44
N ASN A 352 0.92 18.95 23.26
CA ASN A 352 0.06 19.48 24.31
C ASN A 352 -0.86 20.58 23.77
N GLY A 353 -2.15 20.52 24.11
CA GLY A 353 -3.12 21.55 23.74
C GLY A 353 -4.56 21.04 23.75
N SER A 354 -5.50 21.94 23.45
CA SER A 354 -6.89 21.55 23.17
C SER A 354 -6.94 20.84 21.81
N PRO A 355 -7.51 19.63 21.71
CA PRO A 355 -7.63 18.91 20.44
C PRO A 355 -8.32 19.72 19.34
N ASP A 356 -9.40 20.42 19.66
CA ASP A 356 -10.14 21.23 18.68
C ASP A 356 -9.29 22.40 18.14
N ASP A 357 -8.51 23.03 19.01
CA ASP A 357 -7.61 24.13 18.61
C ASP A 357 -6.44 23.60 17.78
N LEU A 358 -5.92 22.42 18.11
CA LEU A 358 -4.86 21.74 17.35
C LEU A 358 -5.35 21.31 15.97
N ASP A 359 -6.56 20.74 15.88
CA ASP A 359 -7.19 20.35 14.63
C ASP A 359 -7.42 21.56 13.72
N ALA A 360 -7.97 22.64 14.26
CA ALA A 360 -8.18 23.89 13.53
C ALA A 360 -6.85 24.49 13.07
N ALA A 361 -5.82 24.50 13.93
CA ALA A 361 -4.50 25.03 13.58
C ALA A 361 -3.79 24.17 12.53
N TYR A 362 -3.91 22.85 12.60
CA TYR A 362 -3.37 21.91 11.62
C TYR A 362 -4.05 22.08 10.27
N ALA A 363 -5.39 22.09 10.24
CA ALA A 363 -6.14 22.28 9.00
C ALA A 363 -5.89 23.67 8.38
N SER A 364 -5.72 24.71 9.20
CA SER A 364 -5.50 26.08 8.72
C SER A 364 -4.18 26.29 7.97
N GLN A 365 -3.23 25.34 8.03
CA GLN A 365 -1.98 25.44 7.26
C GLN A 365 -2.19 25.17 5.77
N PHE A 366 -3.29 24.49 5.39
CA PHE A 366 -3.56 24.15 3.99
C PHE A 366 -4.27 25.30 3.28
N THR A 367 -3.65 25.76 2.19
CA THR A 367 -4.21 26.80 1.34
C THR A 367 -4.78 26.20 0.06
N LEU A 368 -6.05 26.50 -0.23
CA LEU A 368 -6.70 26.10 -1.48
C LEU A 368 -5.96 26.72 -2.67
N ARG A 369 -5.61 25.91 -3.68
CA ARG A 369 -4.94 26.40 -4.89
C ARG A 369 -5.79 27.51 -5.55
N PRO A 370 -5.19 28.66 -5.93
CA PRO A 370 -5.93 29.75 -6.56
C PRO A 370 -6.75 29.32 -7.80
N GLU A 371 -6.18 28.43 -8.61
CA GLU A 371 -6.74 27.91 -9.85
C GLU A 371 -7.93 26.97 -9.60
N ALA A 372 -7.97 26.29 -8.45
CA ALA A 372 -9.07 25.41 -8.09
C ALA A 372 -10.39 26.18 -7.99
N LYS A 373 -10.37 27.43 -7.51
CA LYS A 373 -11.57 28.28 -7.43
C LYS A 373 -12.18 28.56 -8.81
N GLU A 374 -11.34 28.82 -9.80
CA GLU A 374 -11.79 29.05 -11.17
C GLU A 374 -12.31 27.76 -11.80
N PHE A 375 -11.61 26.64 -11.59
CA PHE A 375 -12.05 25.33 -12.03
C PHE A 375 -13.45 24.98 -11.51
N LEU A 376 -13.67 25.09 -10.20
CA LEU A 376 -14.97 24.77 -9.58
C LEU A 376 -16.09 25.69 -10.08
N ARG A 377 -15.78 26.97 -10.36
CA ARG A 377 -16.74 27.90 -10.98
C ARG A 377 -17.12 27.46 -12.39
N GLU A 378 -16.15 27.01 -13.18
CA GLU A 378 -16.37 26.48 -14.52
C GLU A 378 -17.17 25.17 -14.51
N MET A 379 -16.91 24.29 -13.55
CA MET A 379 -17.68 23.05 -13.37
C MET A 379 -19.16 23.35 -13.06
N ARG A 380 -19.40 24.29 -12.15
CA ARG A 380 -20.75 24.78 -11.84
C ARG A 380 -21.43 25.40 -13.07
N ARG A 381 -20.72 26.24 -13.83
CA ARG A 381 -21.23 26.85 -15.07
C ARG A 381 -21.63 25.80 -16.11
N ARG A 382 -20.87 24.72 -16.21
CA ARG A 382 -21.14 23.59 -17.12
C ARG A 382 -22.16 22.58 -16.58
N LYS A 383 -22.67 22.78 -15.36
CA LYS A 383 -23.54 21.82 -14.64
C LYS A 383 -22.91 20.43 -14.56
N MET A 384 -21.58 20.37 -14.39
CA MET A 384 -20.87 19.11 -14.16
C MET A 384 -20.74 18.90 -12.65
N PRO A 385 -21.37 17.85 -12.07
CA PRO A 385 -21.21 17.50 -10.68
C PRO A 385 -19.74 17.27 -10.30
N VAL A 386 -19.37 17.70 -9.10
CA VAL A 386 -18.03 17.52 -8.53
C VAL A 386 -18.17 16.90 -7.15
N ALA A 387 -17.53 15.75 -6.98
CA ALA A 387 -17.39 15.04 -5.73
C ALA A 387 -15.95 15.20 -5.23
N VAL A 388 -15.77 15.05 -3.93
CA VAL A 388 -14.44 15.00 -3.30
C VAL A 388 -14.29 13.67 -2.60
N VAL A 389 -13.13 13.06 -2.78
CA VAL A 389 -12.66 11.92 -1.98
C VAL A 389 -11.37 12.35 -1.32
N THR A 390 -11.24 12.12 -0.01
CA THR A 390 -10.06 12.54 0.73
C THR A 390 -9.56 11.46 1.68
N THR A 391 -8.26 11.20 1.65
CA THR A 391 -7.56 10.41 2.67
C THR A 391 -7.12 11.35 3.78
N ASP A 392 -8.00 11.57 4.75
CA ASP A 392 -7.78 12.56 5.81
C ASP A 392 -8.60 12.25 7.06
N GLY A 393 -8.20 12.86 8.19
CA GLY A 393 -8.97 12.80 9.42
C GLY A 393 -10.27 13.59 9.30
N ALA A 394 -11.38 13.05 9.84
CA ALA A 394 -12.71 13.66 9.71
C ALA A 394 -12.75 15.13 10.19
N PRO A 395 -12.24 15.50 11.38
CA PRO A 395 -12.23 16.89 11.83
C PRO A 395 -11.49 17.84 10.87
N TRP A 396 -10.35 17.39 10.32
CA TRP A 396 -9.52 18.19 9.43
C TRP A 396 -10.20 18.41 8.07
N ALA A 397 -10.74 17.35 7.48
CA ALA A 397 -11.44 17.41 6.20
C ALA A 397 -12.68 18.33 6.28
N HIS A 398 -13.47 18.22 7.35
CA HIS A 398 -14.65 19.06 7.56
C HIS A 398 -14.26 20.52 7.83
N HIS A 399 -13.19 20.77 8.59
CA HIS A 399 -12.66 22.12 8.79
C HIS A 399 -12.23 22.77 7.46
N LEU A 400 -11.49 22.03 6.62
CA LEU A 400 -11.08 22.53 5.30
C LEU A 400 -12.28 22.83 4.40
N ARG A 401 -13.31 21.97 4.44
CA ARG A 401 -14.55 22.18 3.68
C ARG A 401 -15.25 23.48 4.08
N GLU A 402 -15.34 23.74 5.38
CA GLU A 402 -15.98 24.95 5.92
C GLU A 402 -15.14 26.20 5.68
N GLN A 403 -13.86 26.17 6.07
CA GLN A 403 -12.93 27.30 5.98
C GLN A 403 -12.84 27.87 4.56
N HIS A 404 -12.86 27.00 3.54
CA HIS A 404 -12.73 27.41 2.14
C HIS A 404 -14.07 27.50 1.40
N GLY A 405 -15.20 27.33 2.09
CA GLY A 405 -16.54 27.46 1.50
C GLY A 405 -16.85 26.41 0.43
N LEU A 406 -16.34 25.18 0.60
CA LEU A 406 -16.47 24.06 -0.33
C LEU A 406 -17.75 23.23 -0.09
N GLY A 407 -18.69 23.75 0.70
CA GLY A 407 -19.94 23.08 1.05
C GLY A 407 -20.78 22.60 -0.15
N GLY A 408 -20.63 23.23 -1.33
CA GLY A 408 -21.35 22.83 -2.55
C GLY A 408 -20.69 21.74 -3.39
N LEU A 409 -19.63 21.10 -2.89
CA LEU A 409 -19.05 19.89 -3.48
C LEU A 409 -19.66 18.69 -2.78
N ASP A 410 -20.41 17.88 -3.53
CA ASP A 410 -21.15 16.75 -3.00
C ASP A 410 -21.11 15.57 -3.98
N PRO A 411 -20.89 14.34 -3.48
CA PRO A 411 -20.56 14.01 -2.09
C PRO A 411 -19.14 14.45 -1.68
N TRP A 412 -18.95 14.62 -0.38
CA TRP A 412 -17.66 14.86 0.27
C TRP A 412 -17.33 13.61 1.10
N VAL A 413 -16.59 12.68 0.50
CA VAL A 413 -16.27 11.37 1.08
C VAL A 413 -14.94 11.48 1.82
N VAL A 414 -14.96 11.21 3.12
CA VAL A 414 -13.77 11.26 3.98
C VAL A 414 -13.40 9.86 4.41
N SER A 415 -12.14 9.47 4.22
CA SER A 415 -11.68 8.12 4.53
C SER A 415 -11.92 7.72 5.98
N ALA A 416 -11.73 8.66 6.93
CA ALA A 416 -11.94 8.38 8.36
C ALA A 416 -13.42 8.13 8.71
N ASP A 417 -14.36 8.72 7.95
CA ASP A 417 -15.80 8.50 8.14
C ASP A 417 -16.24 7.15 7.54
N GLU A 418 -15.60 6.72 6.44
CA GLU A 418 -15.92 5.47 5.74
C GLU A 418 -15.12 4.26 6.24
N GLY A 419 -14.00 4.49 6.94
CA GLY A 419 -13.07 3.46 7.41
C GLY A 419 -12.18 2.86 6.32
N VAL A 420 -12.13 3.48 5.13
CA VAL A 420 -11.39 3.03 3.94
C VAL A 420 -10.79 4.24 3.23
N ALA A 421 -9.56 4.13 2.72
CA ALA A 421 -8.85 5.24 2.08
C ALA A 421 -8.58 4.96 0.60
N LEU A 422 -8.26 6.00 -0.19
CA LEU A 422 -7.62 5.76 -1.49
C LEU A 422 -6.26 5.07 -1.25
N PRO A 423 -5.89 4.05 -2.06
CA PRO A 423 -6.52 3.60 -3.30
C PRO A 423 -7.53 2.43 -3.15
N GLU A 424 -7.98 2.08 -1.95
CA GLU A 424 -8.84 0.90 -1.72
C GLU A 424 -10.18 0.96 -2.47
N ILE A 425 -10.66 -0.18 -3.00
CA ILE A 425 -11.93 -0.26 -3.74
C ILE A 425 -13.12 0.22 -2.88
N GLY A 426 -13.06 0.05 -1.56
CA GLY A 426 -14.12 0.46 -0.63
C GLY A 426 -14.50 1.93 -0.77
N VAL A 427 -13.53 2.84 -0.92
CA VAL A 427 -13.82 4.28 -1.04
C VAL A 427 -14.52 4.60 -2.37
N PHE A 428 -14.17 3.90 -3.44
CA PHE A 428 -14.83 4.01 -4.74
C PHE A 428 -16.26 3.47 -4.68
N GLU A 429 -16.53 2.42 -3.91
CA GLU A 429 -17.89 1.95 -3.67
C GLU A 429 -18.72 2.95 -2.86
N ALA A 430 -18.16 3.52 -1.79
CA ALA A 430 -18.81 4.57 -1.00
C ALA A 430 -19.19 5.77 -1.88
N LEU A 431 -18.27 6.18 -2.76
CA LEU A 431 -18.50 7.21 -3.75
C LEU A 431 -19.59 6.83 -4.77
N ARG A 432 -19.59 5.59 -5.27
CA ARG A 432 -20.61 5.10 -6.20
C ARG A 432 -22.00 5.09 -5.57
N ARG A 433 -22.10 4.66 -4.30
CA ARG A 433 -23.35 4.61 -3.52
C ARG A 433 -23.90 6.02 -3.28
N SER A 434 -23.04 6.98 -2.97
CA SER A 434 -23.43 8.37 -2.69
C SER A 434 -23.75 9.17 -3.96
N THR A 435 -23.03 8.96 -5.05
CA THR A 435 -23.29 9.65 -6.34
C THR A 435 -24.38 8.99 -7.18
N GLY A 436 -24.54 7.67 -7.09
CA GLY A 436 -25.37 6.87 -7.99
C GLY A 436 -24.85 6.81 -9.43
N VAL A 437 -23.60 7.21 -9.68
CA VAL A 437 -22.99 7.27 -11.01
C VAL A 437 -22.08 6.05 -11.21
N SER A 438 -22.22 5.37 -12.36
CA SER A 438 -21.35 4.26 -12.74
C SER A 438 -19.93 4.75 -13.05
N TYR A 439 -18.92 3.93 -12.75
CA TYR A 439 -17.50 4.28 -12.85
C TYR A 439 -17.09 4.76 -14.25
N ASP A 440 -17.61 4.15 -15.31
CA ASP A 440 -17.36 4.54 -16.70
C ASP A 440 -17.74 6.00 -17.01
N HIS A 441 -18.67 6.57 -16.23
CA HIS A 441 -19.10 7.96 -16.35
C HIS A 441 -18.37 8.92 -15.42
N CYS A 442 -17.34 8.46 -14.71
CA CYS A 442 -16.58 9.24 -13.75
C CYS A 442 -15.19 9.61 -14.28
N LEU A 443 -14.72 10.81 -13.92
CA LEU A 443 -13.32 11.23 -14.04
C LEU A 443 -12.73 11.41 -12.65
N LEU A 444 -11.72 10.61 -12.30
CA LEU A 444 -10.88 10.84 -11.11
C LEU A 444 -9.68 11.74 -11.47
N ILE A 445 -9.44 12.74 -10.65
CA ILE A 445 -8.24 13.58 -10.66
C ILE A 445 -7.55 13.39 -9.31
N SER A 446 -6.38 12.75 -9.31
CA SER A 446 -5.54 12.51 -8.14
C SER A 446 -4.09 12.91 -8.47
N SER A 447 -3.32 13.20 -7.42
CA SER A 447 -1.87 13.41 -7.51
C SER A 447 -1.05 12.13 -7.40
N ARG A 448 -1.69 11.02 -7.00
CA ARG A 448 -1.07 9.71 -6.82
C ARG A 448 -1.41 8.78 -7.99
N VAL A 449 -0.43 8.01 -8.44
CA VAL A 449 -0.62 7.06 -9.56
C VAL A 449 -1.45 5.86 -9.10
N ASP A 450 -1.20 5.34 -7.90
CA ASP A 450 -1.91 4.16 -7.35
C ASP A 450 -3.44 4.35 -7.33
N ASP A 451 -3.91 5.52 -6.88
CA ASP A 451 -5.34 5.88 -6.87
C ASP A 451 -5.93 5.82 -8.28
N LEU A 452 -5.16 6.26 -9.28
CA LEU A 452 -5.59 6.32 -10.67
C LEU A 452 -5.55 4.94 -11.32
N ASP A 453 -4.59 4.08 -10.98
CA ASP A 453 -4.53 2.73 -11.50
C ASP A 453 -5.75 1.91 -11.04
N VAL A 454 -6.11 2.00 -9.76
CA VAL A 454 -7.34 1.36 -9.25
C VAL A 454 -8.57 1.96 -9.93
N ALA A 455 -8.70 3.28 -9.99
CA ALA A 455 -9.84 3.93 -10.65
C ALA A 455 -9.99 3.53 -12.13
N LYS A 456 -8.86 3.44 -12.85
CA LYS A 456 -8.83 3.02 -14.26
C LYS A 456 -9.23 1.55 -14.42
N SER A 457 -8.82 0.67 -13.49
CA SER A 457 -9.23 -0.74 -13.47
C SER A 457 -10.75 -0.89 -13.30
N LEU A 458 -11.38 0.01 -12.52
CA LEU A 458 -12.84 0.10 -12.35
C LEU A 458 -13.57 0.71 -13.57
N GLY A 459 -12.83 1.13 -14.60
CA GLY A 459 -13.35 1.69 -15.84
C GLY A 459 -13.49 3.21 -15.83
N MET A 460 -12.99 3.90 -14.80
CA MET A 460 -13.04 5.36 -14.73
C MET A 460 -12.09 6.02 -15.72
N THR A 461 -12.43 7.23 -16.15
CA THR A 461 -11.44 8.10 -16.76
C THR A 461 -10.55 8.67 -15.66
N THR A 462 -9.26 8.83 -15.93
CA THR A 462 -8.28 9.27 -14.93
C THR A 462 -7.44 10.43 -15.47
N ALA A 463 -7.01 11.32 -14.58
CA ALA A 463 -5.99 12.32 -14.89
C ALA A 463 -5.03 12.50 -13.71
N LEU A 464 -3.74 12.37 -13.98
CA LEU A 464 -2.69 12.63 -12.99
C LEU A 464 -2.45 14.13 -12.89
N PHE A 465 -2.63 14.68 -11.70
CA PHE A 465 -2.42 16.09 -11.41
C PHE A 465 -1.11 16.30 -10.66
N VAL A 466 -0.13 16.92 -11.31
CA VAL A 466 1.22 17.12 -10.76
C VAL A 466 1.76 18.48 -11.20
N ASP A 467 2.46 19.19 -10.33
CA ASP A 467 2.97 20.54 -10.66
C ASP A 467 4.00 20.53 -11.81
N ARG A 468 4.72 19.41 -11.97
CA ARG A 468 5.66 19.18 -13.07
C ARG A 468 5.35 17.84 -13.74
N ARG A 469 5.35 17.83 -15.07
CA ARG A 469 5.22 16.60 -15.84
C ARG A 469 6.38 15.64 -15.50
N PRO A 470 6.12 14.35 -15.23
CA PRO A 470 7.17 13.35 -15.01
C PRO A 470 8.00 13.15 -16.27
N ASP A 471 9.27 12.78 -16.08
CA ASP A 471 10.19 12.54 -17.20
C ASP A 471 9.86 11.21 -17.91
N ASP A 472 9.35 10.24 -17.15
CA ASP A 472 8.90 8.95 -17.66
C ASP A 472 7.45 8.98 -18.16
N ALA A 473 7.16 8.09 -19.11
CA ALA A 473 5.81 7.94 -19.64
C ALA A 473 4.89 7.31 -18.59
N VAL A 474 3.87 8.06 -18.16
CA VAL A 474 2.85 7.57 -17.21
C VAL A 474 1.60 7.09 -17.96
N ALA A 475 0.95 6.05 -17.43
CA ALA A 475 -0.24 5.43 -18.03
C ALA A 475 -1.51 6.31 -18.00
N HIS A 476 -1.46 7.46 -17.33
CA HIS A 476 -2.57 8.41 -17.18
C HIS A 476 -2.26 9.75 -17.85
N PRO A 477 -3.27 10.40 -18.46
CA PRO A 477 -3.14 11.78 -18.92
C PRO A 477 -2.64 12.72 -17.82
N VAL A 478 -1.50 13.37 -18.06
CA VAL A 478 -0.89 14.29 -17.11
C VAL A 478 -1.41 15.71 -17.32
N VAL A 479 -1.89 16.32 -16.23
CA VAL A 479 -2.37 17.70 -16.15
C VAL A 479 -1.56 18.44 -15.10
N THR A 480 -0.97 19.57 -15.49
CA THR A 480 -0.13 20.39 -14.58
C THR A 480 -0.83 21.61 -14.03
N ASP A 481 -2.00 21.94 -14.58
CA ASP A 481 -2.82 23.07 -14.14
C ASP A 481 -4.30 22.78 -14.45
N PHE A 482 -5.22 23.34 -13.66
CA PHE A 482 -6.66 23.13 -13.88
C PHE A 482 -7.17 23.69 -15.22
N SER A 483 -6.48 24.67 -15.82
CA SER A 483 -6.84 25.22 -17.13
C SER A 483 -6.67 24.18 -18.26
N GLY A 484 -5.77 23.21 -18.07
CA GLY A 484 -5.49 22.10 -18.97
C GLY A 484 -6.73 21.26 -19.29
N PHE A 485 -7.67 21.14 -18.34
CA PHE A 485 -8.93 20.41 -18.55
C PHE A 485 -9.87 21.09 -19.56
N PHE A 486 -9.67 22.38 -19.86
CA PHE A 486 -10.55 23.17 -20.73
C PHE A 486 -9.92 23.57 -22.05
N ARG A 487 -8.61 23.31 -22.26
CA ARG A 487 -7.96 23.57 -23.56
C ARG A 487 -8.50 22.60 -24.60
N LYS A 488 -9.04 23.13 -25.71
CA LYS A 488 -9.38 22.32 -26.88
C LYS A 488 -8.10 21.66 -27.41
N ARG A 489 -8.18 20.36 -27.73
CA ARG A 489 -7.12 19.60 -28.39
C ARG A 489 -6.83 20.23 -29.76
N SER A 490 -5.84 21.12 -29.83
CA SER A 490 -5.37 21.73 -31.08
C SER A 490 -4.65 20.65 -31.90
N GLY A 491 -5.23 20.27 -33.04
CA GLY A 491 -4.57 19.70 -34.22
C GLY A 491 -3.67 18.47 -34.03
N ALA A 492 -4.14 17.31 -34.49
CA ALA A 492 -3.22 16.25 -34.92
C ALA A 492 -2.32 16.80 -36.05
N PRO A 493 -1.01 16.49 -36.09
CA PRO A 493 -0.17 16.87 -37.22
C PRO A 493 -0.64 16.13 -38.47
N ALA A 494 -0.75 16.86 -39.59
CA ALA A 494 -1.07 16.30 -40.89
C ALA A 494 -0.02 15.23 -41.27
N PRO A 495 -0.42 14.13 -41.93
CA PRO A 495 0.53 13.14 -42.39
C PRO A 495 1.49 13.79 -43.39
N ALA A 496 2.79 13.54 -43.20
CA ALA A 496 3.83 13.99 -44.10
C ALA A 496 3.51 13.53 -45.53
N ALA A 497 3.42 14.50 -46.45
CA ALA A 497 3.37 14.21 -47.87
C ALA A 497 4.77 13.80 -48.35
N ASN A 498 4.81 12.75 -49.18
CA ASN A 498 5.98 12.21 -49.87
C ASN A 498 6.81 13.27 -50.61
#